data_AF-A0A7J6U8D6-F1
#
_entry.id   AF-A0A7J6U8D6-F1
#
_cell.length_a   1.000
_cell.length_b   1.000
_cell.length_c   1.000
_cell.angle_alpha   90.00
_cell.angle_beta   90.00
_cell.angle_gamma   90.00
#
_symmetry.space_group_name_H-M   'P 1'
#
loop_
_entity.id
_entity.type
_entity.pdbx_description
1 polymer ?
#
loop_
_entity_poly.entity_id
_entity_poly.type
_entity_poly.pdbx_seq_one_letter_code
_entity_poly.pdbx_strand_id
1 'polypeptide(L)'
;MTDIKRFDEQKQYGNSKLNPRALALPQLRSLRNADRETFEKFKEIQEWWFRYDTNEKVLTHSTLMGNKDAFSFSGKWRIPDDPDVQKALFHNKAWLYKNGIHTYISEIQTPIFPFIEDIDFEGTFHDIEGSGDLDTIILDENLMFLKERVQALHLFFPDVSKLKCHVYSASGYNKGKERWKSSFHLVWPDLIVD
;
A
#
# COMPACT_ATOMS: atom_id res chain seq x y z
N MET A 1 58.96 -4.10 -25.32
CA MET A 1 59.37 -4.11 -23.90
C MET A 1 58.83 -2.87 -23.24
N THR A 2 57.72 -3.00 -22.53
CA THR A 2 57.35 -2.14 -21.39
C THR A 2 56.21 -2.82 -20.66
N ASP A 3 56.58 -3.52 -19.59
CA ASP A 3 55.67 -4.09 -18.60
C ASP A 3 54.89 -2.96 -17.91
N ILE A 4 53.59 -2.87 -18.19
CA ILE A 4 52.66 -2.09 -17.37
C ILE A 4 52.04 -3.06 -16.37
N LYS A 5 52.52 -2.96 -15.13
CA LYS A 5 51.97 -3.63 -13.95
C LYS A 5 50.46 -3.42 -13.92
N ARG A 6 49.70 -4.50 -14.09
CA ARG A 6 48.29 -4.58 -13.68
C ARG A 6 48.23 -4.25 -12.19
N PHE A 7 47.72 -3.07 -11.87
CA PHE A 7 47.29 -2.76 -10.53
C PHE A 7 46.04 -3.59 -10.23
N ASP A 8 46.15 -4.44 -9.22
CA ASP A 8 45.06 -5.23 -8.65
C ASP A 8 43.91 -4.32 -8.17
N GLU A 9 42.87 -4.17 -8.97
CA GLU A 9 41.57 -3.59 -8.56
C GLU A 9 40.65 -4.64 -7.88
N GLN A 10 41.22 -5.62 -7.18
CA GLN A 10 40.45 -6.66 -6.47
C GLN A 10 40.35 -6.47 -4.95
N LYS A 11 40.77 -5.33 -4.39
CA LYS A 11 40.64 -5.07 -2.94
C LYS A 11 40.14 -3.67 -2.61
N GLN A 12 38.82 -3.53 -2.59
CA GLN A 12 37.96 -2.62 -1.81
C GLN A 12 36.60 -2.71 -2.53
N TYR A 13 35.54 -3.32 -2.03
CA TYR A 13 34.84 -3.10 -0.77
C TYR A 13 34.16 -4.41 -0.36
N GLY A 14 34.73 -5.07 0.66
CA GLY A 14 34.04 -6.12 1.40
C GLY A 14 33.20 -5.47 2.51
N ASN A 15 31.92 -5.83 2.55
CA ASN A 15 30.96 -5.76 3.69
C ASN A 15 29.60 -5.04 3.52
N SER A 16 29.11 -4.70 2.32
CA SER A 16 27.68 -4.31 2.19
C SER A 16 26.93 -4.83 0.96
N LYS A 17 27.53 -5.69 0.14
CA LYS A 17 26.83 -6.23 -1.03
C LYS A 17 25.78 -7.25 -0.57
N LEU A 18 24.50 -6.89 -0.73
CA LEU A 18 23.40 -7.86 -0.75
C LEU A 18 23.87 -9.11 -1.49
N ASN A 19 23.60 -10.29 -0.92
CA ASN A 19 23.93 -11.57 -1.54
C ASN A 19 23.52 -11.54 -3.02
N PRO A 20 24.38 -11.93 -3.99
CA PRO A 20 24.02 -11.96 -5.41
C PRO A 20 22.73 -12.74 -5.70
N ARG A 21 22.35 -13.70 -4.84
CA ARG A 21 21.04 -14.38 -4.90
C ARG A 21 19.85 -13.49 -4.51
N ALA A 22 20.03 -12.51 -3.63
CA ALA A 22 19.00 -11.54 -3.28
C ALA A 22 18.70 -10.59 -4.46
N LEU A 23 19.72 -10.15 -5.20
CA LEU A 23 19.55 -9.32 -6.41
C LEU A 23 18.95 -10.08 -7.61
N ALA A 24 18.87 -11.42 -7.53
CA ALA A 24 18.14 -12.23 -8.51
C ALA A 24 16.62 -12.21 -8.29
N LEU A 25 16.15 -11.74 -7.13
CA LEU A 25 14.71 -11.59 -6.88
C LEU A 25 14.15 -10.53 -7.84
N PRO A 26 13.02 -10.81 -8.52
CA PRO A 26 12.40 -9.85 -9.44
C PRO A 26 12.19 -8.46 -8.82
N GLN A 27 11.85 -8.41 -7.52
CA GLN A 27 11.62 -7.18 -6.77
C GLN A 27 12.87 -6.27 -6.65
N LEU A 28 14.09 -6.83 -6.71
CA LEU A 28 15.33 -6.06 -6.50
C LEU A 28 16.08 -5.73 -7.80
N ARG A 29 15.48 -5.99 -8.98
CA ARG A 29 16.14 -5.79 -10.27
C ARG A 29 16.55 -4.33 -10.51
N SER A 30 15.75 -3.36 -10.07
CA SER A 30 16.06 -1.94 -10.22
C SER A 30 17.30 -1.51 -9.43
N LEU A 31 17.65 -2.25 -8.36
CA LEU A 31 18.82 -1.96 -7.53
C LEU A 31 20.15 -2.38 -8.14
N ARG A 32 20.16 -3.13 -9.25
CA ARG A 32 21.39 -3.68 -9.83
C ARG A 32 22.43 -2.62 -10.21
N ASN A 33 21.95 -1.44 -10.60
CA ASN A 33 22.76 -0.28 -11.00
C ASN A 33 22.44 0.96 -10.15
N ALA A 34 21.81 0.78 -8.98
CA ALA A 34 21.51 1.90 -8.10
C ALA A 34 22.80 2.56 -7.59
N ASP A 35 22.75 3.87 -7.42
CA ASP A 35 23.83 4.59 -6.73
C ASP A 35 23.89 4.20 -5.25
N ARG A 36 24.97 4.63 -4.60
CA ARG A 36 25.22 4.32 -3.19
C ARG A 36 24.11 4.84 -2.28
N GLU A 37 23.63 6.06 -2.51
CA GLU A 37 22.61 6.68 -1.66
C GLU A 37 21.29 5.91 -1.71
N THR A 38 20.86 5.55 -2.91
CA THR A 38 19.67 4.72 -3.16
C THR A 38 19.81 3.36 -2.49
N PHE A 39 20.98 2.74 -2.59
CA PHE A 39 21.23 1.44 -1.99
C PHE A 39 21.20 1.49 -0.45
N GLU A 40 21.84 2.49 0.17
CA GLU A 40 21.81 2.67 1.62
C GLU A 40 20.38 2.95 2.11
N LYS A 41 19.62 3.78 1.38
CA LYS A 41 18.22 4.04 1.72
C LYS A 41 17.36 2.78 1.62
N PHE A 42 17.59 1.96 0.59
CA PHE A 42 16.94 0.66 0.48
C PHE A 42 17.26 -0.23 1.70
N LYS A 43 18.51 -0.28 2.15
CA LYS A 43 18.91 -1.10 3.31
C LYS A 43 18.26 -0.62 4.60
N GLU A 44 18.18 0.69 4.82
CA GLU A 44 17.45 1.27 5.96
C GLU A 44 15.97 0.85 5.95
N ILE A 45 15.33 0.93 4.78
CA ILE A 45 13.93 0.50 4.62
C ILE A 45 13.80 -1.01 4.88
N GLN A 46 14.71 -1.82 4.32
CA GLN A 46 14.71 -3.27 4.51
C GLN A 46 14.82 -3.64 6.00
N GLU A 47 15.73 -3.01 6.73
CA GLU A 47 15.89 -3.18 8.17
C GLU A 47 14.68 -2.70 8.97
N TRP A 48 14.00 -1.65 8.50
CA TRP A 48 12.72 -1.23 9.07
C TRP A 48 11.66 -2.34 8.98
N TRP A 49 11.52 -2.99 7.82
CA TRP A 49 10.58 -4.10 7.66
C TRP A 49 10.93 -5.31 8.53
N PHE A 50 12.21 -5.66 8.60
CA PHE A 50 12.65 -6.79 9.42
C PHE A 50 12.40 -6.60 10.92
N ARG A 51 12.33 -5.36 11.43
CA ARG A 51 11.98 -5.09 12.83
C ARG A 51 10.57 -5.53 13.20
N TYR A 52 9.66 -5.65 12.22
CA TYR A 52 8.28 -6.07 12.43
C TYR A 52 8.00 -7.50 11.93
N ASP A 53 9.03 -8.20 11.42
CA ASP A 53 8.92 -9.59 11.00
C ASP A 53 8.51 -10.48 12.18
N THR A 54 7.55 -11.36 11.95
CA THR A 54 7.02 -12.22 13.03
C THR A 54 6.72 -13.62 12.55
N ASN A 55 6.85 -14.60 13.44
CA ASN A 55 6.34 -15.96 13.23
C ASN A 55 5.06 -16.23 14.03
N GLU A 56 4.50 -15.21 14.68
CA GLU A 56 3.26 -15.33 15.44
C GLU A 56 2.07 -15.69 14.55
N LYS A 57 1.02 -16.25 15.19
CA LYS A 57 -0.25 -16.55 14.51
C LYS A 57 -1.06 -15.29 14.25
N VAL A 58 -0.94 -14.29 15.13
CA VAL A 58 -1.61 -12.99 15.01
C VAL A 58 -0.65 -12.06 14.28
N LEU A 59 -1.00 -11.70 13.05
CA LEU A 59 -0.26 -10.76 12.23
C LEU A 59 -1.19 -9.68 11.70
N THR A 60 -0.60 -8.54 11.36
CA THR A 60 -1.32 -7.39 10.79
C THR A 60 -1.12 -7.29 9.29
N HIS A 61 -0.02 -7.85 8.77
CA HIS A 61 0.37 -7.69 7.38
C HIS A 61 1.06 -8.94 6.85
N SER A 62 0.93 -9.20 5.55
CA SER A 62 1.59 -10.32 4.87
C SER A 62 2.02 -9.96 3.45
N THR A 63 2.95 -10.75 2.92
CA THR A 63 3.40 -10.66 1.51
C THR A 63 2.97 -11.89 0.73
N LEU A 64 2.74 -11.72 -0.58
CA LEU A 64 2.48 -12.82 -1.51
C LEU A 64 3.70 -13.74 -1.70
N MET A 65 4.91 -13.28 -1.35
CA MET A 65 6.15 -14.04 -1.52
C MET A 65 6.49 -14.92 -0.32
N GLY A 66 5.75 -14.80 0.79
CA GLY A 66 6.05 -15.56 2.00
C GLY A 66 7.49 -15.34 2.50
N ASN A 67 8.16 -16.41 2.89
CA ASN A 67 9.57 -16.40 3.32
C ASN A 67 10.60 -16.16 2.19
N LYS A 68 10.16 -15.93 0.96
CA LYS A 68 11.02 -15.59 -0.18
C LYS A 68 11.06 -14.08 -0.44
N ASP A 69 10.36 -13.30 0.35
CA ASP A 69 10.34 -11.85 0.26
C ASP A 69 11.69 -11.24 0.64
N ALA A 70 12.06 -10.10 0.05
CA ALA A 70 13.32 -9.43 0.39
C ALA A 70 13.22 -8.69 1.73
N PHE A 71 12.02 -8.43 2.21
CA PHE A 71 11.71 -7.62 3.39
C PHE A 71 11.20 -8.46 4.57
N SER A 72 11.15 -9.80 4.42
CA SER A 72 10.66 -10.69 5.46
C SER A 72 11.29 -12.08 5.40
N PHE A 73 11.54 -12.68 6.56
CA PHE A 73 11.96 -14.06 6.71
C PHE A 73 10.77 -15.02 6.85
N SER A 74 9.64 -14.55 7.35
CA SER A 74 8.44 -15.37 7.58
C SER A 74 7.34 -15.16 6.54
N GLY A 75 7.39 -14.04 5.82
CA GLY A 75 6.31 -13.49 5.00
C GLY A 75 5.22 -12.77 5.78
N LYS A 76 5.43 -12.50 7.08
CA LYS A 76 4.43 -12.00 8.01
C LYS A 76 5.01 -10.86 8.83
N TRP A 77 4.20 -9.82 9.03
CA TRP A 77 4.56 -8.69 9.88
C TRP A 77 3.48 -8.37 10.90
N ARG A 78 3.94 -7.92 12.07
CA ARG A 78 3.12 -7.30 13.12
C ARG A 78 3.54 -5.84 13.26
N ILE A 79 2.94 -4.99 12.44
CA ILE A 79 3.17 -3.56 12.40
C ILE A 79 2.13 -2.90 13.31
N PRO A 80 2.55 -2.17 14.36
CA PRO A 80 1.61 -1.49 15.25
C PRO A 80 0.94 -0.31 14.56
N ASP A 81 -0.29 -0.02 14.96
CA ASP A 81 -1.08 1.12 14.46
C ASP A 81 -0.73 2.44 15.18
N ASP A 82 0.57 2.73 15.26
CA ASP A 82 1.09 3.98 15.81
C ASP A 82 1.27 5.03 14.69
N PRO A 83 0.90 6.31 14.90
CA PRO A 83 0.96 7.33 13.85
C PRO A 83 2.33 7.48 13.18
N ASP A 84 3.43 7.39 13.94
CA ASP A 84 4.78 7.53 13.40
C ASP A 84 5.19 6.28 12.61
N VAL A 85 4.78 5.10 13.10
CA VAL A 85 4.99 3.82 12.39
C VAL A 85 4.22 3.77 11.09
N GLN A 86 2.95 4.19 11.08
CA GLN A 86 2.12 4.27 9.88
C GLN A 86 2.71 5.25 8.86
N LYS A 87 3.16 6.42 9.32
CA LYS A 87 3.84 7.39 8.46
C LYS A 87 5.10 6.80 7.83
N ALA A 88 5.92 6.09 8.61
CA ALA A 88 7.11 5.41 8.11
C ALA A 88 6.76 4.31 7.10
N LEU A 89 5.74 3.50 7.38
CA LEU A 89 5.19 2.48 6.47
C LEU A 89 4.83 3.08 5.11
N PHE A 90 4.02 4.13 5.08
CA PHE A 90 3.60 4.78 3.84
C PHE A 90 4.76 5.43 3.09
N HIS A 91 5.66 6.13 3.79
CA HIS A 91 6.83 6.74 3.17
C HIS A 91 7.77 5.69 2.55
N ASN A 92 8.01 4.60 3.26
CA ASN A 92 8.85 3.51 2.77
C ASN A 92 8.24 2.86 1.53
N LYS A 93 6.94 2.53 1.55
CA LYS A 93 6.23 1.98 0.39
C LYS A 93 6.27 2.92 -0.82
N ALA A 94 6.03 4.21 -0.60
CA ALA A 94 6.07 5.21 -1.65
C ALA A 94 7.47 5.34 -2.27
N TRP A 95 8.52 5.32 -1.45
CA TRP A 95 9.89 5.36 -1.92
C TRP A 95 10.26 4.11 -2.74
N LEU A 96 9.89 2.92 -2.26
CA LEU A 96 10.13 1.65 -2.97
C LEU A 96 9.47 1.65 -4.34
N TYR A 97 8.19 2.05 -4.41
CA TYR A 97 7.43 2.14 -5.65
C TYR A 97 8.09 3.10 -6.67
N LYS A 98 8.47 4.31 -6.22
CA LYS A 98 9.13 5.31 -7.07
C LYS A 98 10.47 4.82 -7.65
N ASN A 99 11.15 3.91 -6.97
CA ASN A 99 12.42 3.33 -7.40
C ASN A 99 12.27 1.97 -8.12
N GLY A 100 11.05 1.61 -8.52
CA GLY A 100 10.79 0.37 -9.26
C GLY A 100 11.01 -0.91 -8.44
N ILE A 101 11.02 -0.80 -7.12
CA ILE A 101 11.14 -1.93 -6.19
C ILE A 101 9.72 -2.36 -5.84
N HIS A 102 9.19 -3.29 -6.60
CA HIS A 102 7.81 -3.73 -6.47
C HIS A 102 7.65 -4.68 -5.28
N THR A 103 7.02 -4.21 -4.22
CA THR A 103 6.61 -5.01 -3.05
C THR A 103 5.09 -5.15 -3.02
N TYR A 104 4.60 -6.33 -2.66
CA TYR A 104 3.18 -6.53 -2.36
C TYR A 104 3.01 -6.79 -0.87
N ILE A 105 2.22 -5.94 -0.21
CA ILE A 105 2.01 -5.97 1.23
C ILE A 105 0.52 -5.83 1.46
N SER A 106 -0.10 -6.92 1.89
CA SER A 106 -1.50 -6.97 2.28
C SER A 106 -1.61 -6.72 3.76
N GLU A 107 -2.39 -5.72 4.14
CA GLU A 107 -2.93 -5.65 5.49
C GLU A 107 -3.93 -6.82 5.67
N ILE A 108 -4.01 -7.34 6.89
CA ILE A 108 -4.94 -8.39 7.26
C ILE A 108 -6.00 -7.77 8.13
N GLN A 109 -7.26 -7.98 7.75
CA GLN A 109 -8.40 -7.58 8.54
C GLN A 109 -8.33 -8.27 9.91
N THR A 110 -8.20 -7.46 10.95
CA THR A 110 -8.30 -7.92 12.33
C THR A 110 -9.77 -8.16 12.69
N PRO A 111 -10.07 -8.98 13.72
CA PRO A 111 -11.45 -9.23 14.16
C PRO A 111 -12.22 -7.97 14.57
N ILE A 112 -11.50 -6.90 14.91
CA ILE A 112 -12.05 -5.56 15.06
C ILE A 112 -11.44 -4.70 13.96
N PHE A 113 -12.26 -4.02 13.18
CA PHE A 113 -11.79 -3.22 12.05
C PHE A 113 -12.67 -1.97 11.88
N PRO A 114 -12.15 -0.91 11.25
CA PRO A 114 -12.98 0.24 10.89
C PRO A 114 -14.19 -0.21 10.07
N PHE A 115 -15.35 0.42 10.28
CA PHE A 115 -16.47 0.22 9.39
C PHE A 115 -16.10 0.72 7.99
N ILE A 116 -16.15 -0.18 7.01
CA ILE A 116 -15.81 0.09 5.62
C ILE A 116 -17.04 -0.22 4.77
N GLU A 117 -17.46 0.74 3.96
CA GLU A 117 -18.50 0.55 2.95
C GLU A 117 -17.84 0.48 1.57
N ASP A 118 -18.15 -0.58 0.83
CA ASP A 118 -17.79 -0.72 -0.58
C ASP A 118 -19.04 -0.43 -1.42
N ILE A 119 -18.98 0.64 -2.21
CA ILE A 119 -20.09 1.15 -3.00
C ILE A 119 -19.72 1.02 -4.47
N ASP A 120 -20.41 0.10 -5.14
CA ASP A 120 -20.22 -0.18 -6.55
C ASP A 120 -21.52 -0.02 -7.32
N PHE A 121 -21.48 0.74 -8.41
CA PHE A 121 -22.57 0.82 -9.37
C PHE A 121 -22.05 0.86 -10.80
N GLU A 122 -22.75 0.16 -11.68
CA GLU A 122 -22.47 0.12 -13.12
C GLU A 122 -23.57 0.90 -13.84
N GLY A 123 -23.18 1.81 -14.73
CA GLY A 123 -24.11 2.56 -15.58
C GLY A 123 -23.71 2.48 -17.05
N THR A 124 -24.68 2.58 -17.95
CA THR A 124 -24.38 2.79 -19.37
C THR A 124 -24.37 4.29 -19.68
N PHE A 125 -23.50 4.72 -20.60
CA PHE A 125 -23.42 6.13 -21.01
C PHE A 125 -24.74 6.70 -21.56
N HIS A 126 -25.68 5.82 -21.93
CA HIS A 126 -26.99 6.19 -22.47
C HIS A 126 -28.03 6.48 -21.39
N ASP A 127 -27.78 6.09 -20.14
CA ASP A 127 -28.73 6.27 -19.03
C ASP A 127 -28.53 7.61 -18.28
N ILE A 128 -27.51 8.38 -18.66
CA ILE A 128 -27.20 9.69 -18.07
C ILE A 128 -27.37 10.73 -19.19
N GLU A 129 -28.58 11.24 -19.32
CA GLU A 129 -28.80 12.47 -20.10
C GLU A 129 -28.07 13.62 -19.41
N GLY A 130 -26.87 13.91 -19.88
CA GLY A 130 -25.98 14.91 -19.29
C GLY A 130 -24.64 14.28 -18.98
N SER A 131 -23.57 15.00 -19.24
CA SER A 131 -22.17 14.59 -19.02
C SER A 131 -21.78 14.43 -17.53
N GLY A 132 -22.70 13.99 -16.68
CA GLY A 132 -22.46 13.75 -15.27
C GLY A 132 -21.63 12.49 -15.09
N ASP A 133 -20.42 12.65 -14.60
CA ASP A 133 -19.62 11.56 -14.05
C ASP A 133 -20.49 10.79 -13.04
N LEU A 134 -20.60 9.47 -13.17
CA LEU A 134 -21.37 8.62 -12.24
C LEU A 134 -20.92 8.85 -10.78
N ASP A 135 -19.67 9.27 -10.59
CA ASP A 135 -19.11 9.65 -9.30
C ASP A 135 -19.86 10.81 -8.61
N THR A 136 -20.55 11.67 -9.38
CA THR A 136 -21.39 12.76 -8.83
C THR A 136 -22.54 12.27 -7.99
N ILE A 137 -22.96 11.00 -8.10
CA ILE A 137 -23.98 10.42 -7.21
C ILE A 137 -23.50 10.38 -5.76
N ILE A 138 -22.20 10.15 -5.55
CA ILE A 138 -21.58 10.05 -4.23
C ILE A 138 -20.92 11.37 -3.81
N LEU A 139 -20.30 12.05 -4.77
CA LEU A 139 -19.49 13.26 -4.57
C LEU A 139 -20.12 14.47 -5.27
N ASP A 140 -21.44 14.65 -5.18
CA ASP A 140 -22.08 15.89 -5.63
C ASP A 140 -21.53 17.10 -4.86
N GLU A 141 -21.74 18.29 -5.42
CA GLU A 141 -21.29 19.56 -4.80
C GLU A 141 -21.82 19.76 -3.37
N ASN A 142 -22.94 19.12 -3.05
CA ASN A 142 -23.61 19.21 -1.75
C ASN A 142 -23.26 18.06 -0.80
N LEU A 143 -22.54 17.04 -1.26
CA LEU A 143 -22.24 15.79 -0.56
C LEU A 143 -23.50 15.17 0.07
N MET A 144 -24.63 15.20 -0.64
CA MET A 144 -25.93 14.77 -0.12
C MET A 144 -25.91 13.31 0.31
N PHE A 145 -25.35 12.44 -0.52
CA PHE A 145 -25.21 11.02 -0.19
C PHE A 145 -24.43 10.81 1.12
N LEU A 146 -23.29 11.49 1.27
CA LEU A 146 -22.46 11.38 2.47
C LEU A 146 -23.16 11.96 3.71
N LYS A 147 -23.91 13.06 3.56
CA LYS A 147 -24.69 13.63 4.67
C LYS A 147 -25.75 12.67 5.18
N GLU A 148 -26.55 12.09 4.29
CA GLU A 148 -27.55 11.07 4.64
C GLU A 148 -26.89 9.85 5.29
N ARG A 149 -25.75 9.42 4.76
CA ARG A 149 -24.98 8.30 5.34
C ARG A 149 -24.52 8.59 6.76
N VAL A 150 -23.96 9.78 7.01
CA VAL A 150 -23.53 10.22 8.36
C VAL A 150 -24.72 10.26 9.33
N GLN A 151 -25.88 10.76 8.89
CA GLN A 151 -27.08 10.78 9.72
C GLN A 151 -27.52 9.37 10.11
N ALA A 152 -27.57 8.45 9.15
CA ALA A 152 -27.88 7.05 9.41
C ALA A 152 -26.88 6.43 10.41
N LEU A 153 -25.58 6.68 10.24
CA LEU A 153 -24.56 6.17 11.15
C LEU A 153 -24.72 6.73 12.58
N HIS A 154 -25.07 8.01 12.76
CA HIS A 154 -25.33 8.56 14.10
C HIS A 154 -26.57 7.95 14.78
N LEU A 155 -27.51 7.39 14.04
CA LEU A 155 -28.63 6.65 14.63
C LEU A 155 -28.17 5.33 15.26
N PHE A 156 -27.15 4.68 14.68
CA PHE A 156 -26.57 3.44 15.20
C PHE A 156 -25.45 3.67 16.22
N PHE A 157 -24.73 4.79 16.10
CA PHE A 157 -23.59 5.16 16.93
C PHE A 157 -23.78 6.55 17.57
N PRO A 158 -24.79 6.73 18.44
CA PRO A 158 -25.19 8.05 18.94
C PRO A 158 -24.13 8.74 19.81
N ASP A 159 -23.22 7.98 20.40
CA ASP A 159 -22.15 8.51 21.28
C ASP A 159 -20.98 9.11 20.50
N VAL A 160 -20.91 8.89 19.18
CA VAL A 160 -19.81 9.38 18.35
C VAL A 160 -20.15 10.78 17.83
N SER A 161 -19.63 11.81 18.52
CA SER A 161 -19.93 13.21 18.20
C SER A 161 -19.45 13.71 16.83
N LYS A 162 -18.45 13.05 16.24
CA LYS A 162 -17.89 13.42 14.95
C LYS A 162 -17.36 12.18 14.25
N LEU A 163 -17.69 12.06 12.97
CA LEU A 163 -17.18 11.01 12.10
C LEU A 163 -16.23 11.61 11.06
N LYS A 164 -15.04 11.05 10.98
CA LYS A 164 -14.13 11.20 9.85
C LYS A 164 -14.50 10.15 8.80
N CYS A 165 -14.59 10.58 7.55
CA CYS A 165 -14.76 9.69 6.41
C CYS A 165 -13.55 9.82 5.49
N HIS A 166 -12.88 8.72 5.20
CA HIS A 166 -11.88 8.64 4.15
C HIS A 166 -12.53 8.05 2.90
N VAL A 167 -12.51 8.80 1.80
CA VAL A 167 -13.09 8.38 0.51
C VAL A 167 -11.97 7.97 -0.44
N TYR A 168 -12.01 6.73 -0.91
CA TYR A 168 -11.13 6.23 -1.96
C TYR A 168 -11.97 5.89 -3.18
N SER A 169 -11.62 6.42 -4.35
CA SER A 169 -12.28 6.09 -5.62
C SER A 169 -11.40 5.16 -6.45
N ALA A 170 -12.02 4.12 -7.00
CA ALA A 170 -11.48 3.25 -8.04
C ALA A 170 -12.39 3.26 -9.28
N SER A 171 -13.16 4.33 -9.45
CA SER A 171 -14.08 4.52 -10.58
C SER A 171 -13.33 4.56 -11.92
N GLY A 172 -13.98 4.08 -12.97
CA GLY A 172 -13.44 4.10 -14.32
C GLY A 172 -14.15 3.15 -15.29
N TYR A 173 -13.60 3.06 -16.50
CA TYR A 173 -14.14 2.19 -17.54
C TYR A 173 -13.65 0.75 -17.38
N ASN A 174 -14.57 -0.19 -17.16
CA ASN A 174 -14.29 -1.61 -17.13
C ASN A 174 -14.30 -2.18 -18.56
N LYS A 175 -13.11 -2.39 -19.13
CA LYS A 175 -12.95 -2.95 -20.48
C LYS A 175 -13.57 -4.34 -20.67
N GLY A 176 -13.55 -5.19 -19.66
CA GLY A 176 -14.07 -6.56 -19.76
C GLY A 176 -15.60 -6.61 -19.83
N LYS A 177 -16.28 -5.59 -19.28
CA LYS A 177 -17.74 -5.49 -19.26
C LYS A 177 -18.29 -4.43 -20.22
N GLU A 178 -17.41 -3.69 -20.89
CA GLU A 178 -17.75 -2.53 -21.74
C GLU A 178 -18.68 -1.52 -21.04
N ARG A 179 -18.42 -1.26 -19.75
CA ARG A 179 -19.27 -0.40 -18.91
C ARG A 179 -18.45 0.54 -18.05
N TRP A 180 -19.04 1.69 -17.73
CA TRP A 180 -18.50 2.56 -16.69
C TRP A 180 -18.92 2.03 -15.33
N LYS A 181 -17.96 2.01 -14.42
CA LYS A 181 -18.14 1.62 -13.04
C LYS A 181 -17.76 2.81 -12.17
N SER A 182 -18.65 3.19 -11.27
CA SER A 182 -18.26 3.97 -10.10
C SER A 182 -18.03 3.01 -8.94
N SER A 183 -16.92 3.23 -8.24
CA SER A 183 -16.43 2.32 -7.21
C SER A 183 -15.78 3.15 -6.11
N PHE A 184 -16.38 3.13 -4.94
CA PHE A 184 -15.95 3.91 -3.79
C PHE A 184 -15.79 3.03 -2.58
N HIS A 185 -14.66 3.17 -1.87
CA HIS A 185 -14.52 2.69 -0.51
C HIS A 185 -14.63 3.87 0.45
N LEU A 186 -15.63 3.84 1.33
CA LEU A 186 -15.77 4.77 2.45
C LEU A 186 -15.22 4.09 3.70
N VAL A 187 -14.20 4.67 4.31
CA VAL A 187 -13.61 4.16 5.55
C VAL A 187 -13.94 5.12 6.70
N TRP A 188 -14.60 4.59 7.73
CA TRP A 188 -15.06 5.32 8.92
C TRP A 188 -14.21 4.91 10.14
N PRO A 189 -12.99 5.47 10.33
CA PRO A 189 -12.05 5.03 11.37
C PRO A 189 -12.57 5.21 12.80
N ASP A 190 -13.55 6.09 13.03
CA ASP A 190 -14.13 6.33 14.35
C ASP A 190 -15.18 5.26 14.73
N LEU A 191 -15.54 4.37 13.81
CA LEU A 191 -16.50 3.29 14.01
C LEU A 191 -15.78 1.94 13.91
N ILE A 192 -15.61 1.26 15.04
CA ILE A 192 -14.98 -0.07 15.08
C ILE A 192 -16.08 -1.13 15.16
N VAL A 193 -16.08 -2.06 14.21
CA VAL A 193 -17.07 -3.15 14.09
C VAL A 193 -16.37 -4.51 14.17
N ASP A 194 -17.14 -5.55 14.52
CA ASP A 194 -16.73 -6.96 14.61
C ASP A 194 -17.35 -7.85 13.51
#